data_AF-A0A9W4P5B4-F1
#
_entry.id   AF-A0A9W4P5B4-F1
#
_cell.length_a   1.000
_cell.length_b   1.000
_cell.length_c   1.000
_cell.angle_alpha   90.00
_cell.angle_beta   90.00
_cell.angle_gamma   90.00
#
_symmetry.space_group_name_H-M   'P 1'
#
loop_
_entity.id
_entity.type
_entity.pdbx_description
1 polymer ?
#
loop_
_entity_poly.entity_id
_entity_poly.type
_entity_poly.pdbx_seq_one_letter_code
_entity_poly.pdbx_strand_id
1 'polypeptide(L)'
;MLLELEEDKITAPTYYYRHTSELIYGPSEPSYNDPEHLAERENFPYVGPAQIRKKFYRMLLRQVAKIGIKVDYGQRVDQYFDDEKAGVGGVVIEDGSVRVADIAVAADAFKSRSELLIAGTHAHPVKRYVRLPFRKRWEGVTANEFWLGAGMHIGLYVSPDLVAFGITPRDEFLVDGSAKAKESWDPDVDPEEVETLIRATPRGSLVHWPLLWRNLRPKWTSRGGRVVQVRDCAHSTIPASVRGGTLALEDAITLASSLQLASHGGSSGAPLGAKVYHLL
;
A
#
# COMPACT_ATOMS: atom_id res chain seq x y z
N MET A 1 6.02 19.05 -6.35
CA MET A 1 6.48 17.72 -5.90
C MET A 1 7.65 17.77 -4.94
N LEU A 2 8.92 17.97 -5.38
CA LEU A 2 10.09 17.79 -4.50
C LEU A 2 10.07 18.71 -3.26
N LEU A 3 9.75 20.00 -3.43
CA LEU A 3 9.57 20.93 -2.30
C LEU A 3 8.46 20.48 -1.34
N GLU A 4 7.30 20.07 -1.86
CA GLU A 4 6.18 19.57 -1.03
C GLU A 4 6.55 18.28 -0.29
N LEU A 5 7.39 17.41 -0.86
CA LEU A 5 7.90 16.21 -0.20
C LEU A 5 8.86 16.55 0.95
N GLU A 6 9.70 17.57 0.75
CA GLU A 6 10.63 18.10 1.76
C GLU A 6 9.89 18.83 2.89
N GLU A 7 8.82 19.56 2.58
CA GLU A 7 7.91 20.22 3.53
C GLU A 7 7.07 19.24 4.35
N ASP A 8 6.54 18.18 3.72
CA ASP A 8 5.71 17.16 4.38
C ASP A 8 6.54 16.03 5.04
N LYS A 9 7.88 16.06 4.96
CA LYS A 9 8.75 15.03 5.53
C LYS A 9 8.69 15.00 7.06
N ILE A 10 8.72 13.79 7.62
CA ILE A 10 8.74 13.61 9.07
C ILE A 10 9.92 12.71 9.45
N THR A 11 10.83 13.27 10.25
CA THR A 11 11.86 12.50 10.96
C THR A 11 11.20 11.83 12.16
N ALA A 12 11.07 10.51 12.08
CA ALA A 12 10.55 9.68 13.15
C ALA A 12 11.63 8.64 13.50
N PRO A 13 12.41 8.82 14.60
CA PRO A 13 13.32 7.80 15.08
C PRO A 13 12.55 6.51 15.36
N THR A 14 13.15 5.38 15.03
CA THR A 14 12.55 4.06 15.15
C THR A 14 13.10 3.32 16.36
N TYR A 15 12.18 2.79 17.16
CA TYR A 15 12.44 2.02 18.38
C TYR A 15 11.81 0.62 18.25
N TYR A 16 12.48 -0.35 18.85
CA TYR A 16 11.99 -1.71 18.99
C TYR A 16 11.92 -2.05 20.47
N TYR A 17 10.73 -2.34 20.95
CA TYR A 17 10.47 -2.76 22.32
C TYR A 17 10.05 -4.22 22.35
N ARG A 18 10.36 -4.92 23.44
CA ARG A 18 9.58 -6.09 23.81
C ARG A 18 8.19 -5.64 24.25
N HIS A 19 7.29 -6.60 24.24
CA HIS A 19 5.98 -6.49 24.88
C HIS A 19 6.03 -6.10 26.37
N THR A 20 7.15 -6.38 27.07
CA THR A 20 7.47 -5.93 28.44
C THR A 20 7.84 -4.45 28.60
N SER A 21 7.75 -3.63 27.55
CA SER A 21 8.34 -2.28 27.50
C SER A 21 9.87 -2.22 27.60
N GLU A 22 10.57 -3.38 27.63
CA GLU A 22 12.04 -3.45 27.53
C GLU A 22 12.48 -2.94 26.15
N LEU A 23 13.35 -1.93 26.10
CA LEU A 23 13.94 -1.45 24.85
C LEU A 23 14.94 -2.49 24.31
N ILE A 24 14.63 -3.06 23.15
CA ILE A 24 15.52 -3.99 22.42
C ILE A 24 16.57 -3.21 21.63
N TYR A 25 16.13 -2.19 20.89
CA TYR A 25 16.96 -1.43 19.96
C TYR A 25 16.35 -0.06 19.65
N GLY A 26 17.20 0.95 19.50
CA GLY A 26 16.80 2.32 19.14
C GLY A 26 17.37 3.39 20.09
N PRO A 27 17.25 4.69 19.75
CA PRO A 27 16.71 5.21 18.50
C PRO A 27 17.56 4.80 17.29
N SER A 28 16.90 4.49 16.20
CA SER A 28 17.52 4.22 14.90
C SER A 28 16.88 5.08 13.82
N GLU A 29 17.70 5.61 12.92
CA GLU A 29 17.23 6.31 11.72
C GLU A 29 17.54 5.46 10.48
N PRO A 30 16.76 5.57 9.39
CA PRO A 30 17.08 4.89 8.14
C PRO A 30 18.40 5.40 7.56
N SER A 31 19.37 4.49 7.36
CA SER A 31 20.73 4.78 6.88
C SER A 31 20.78 5.39 5.47
N TYR A 32 19.66 5.51 4.76
CA TYR A 32 19.61 6.03 3.39
C TYR A 32 20.33 7.38 3.20
N ASN A 33 20.41 8.21 4.25
CA ASN A 33 21.04 9.53 4.22
C ASN A 33 22.50 9.54 4.76
N ASP A 34 23.08 8.38 5.07
CA ASP A 34 24.43 8.26 5.60
C ASP A 34 25.48 8.67 4.54
N PRO A 35 26.71 9.09 4.96
CA PRO A 35 27.71 9.64 4.04
C PRO A 35 28.07 8.73 2.85
N GLU A 36 28.02 7.41 3.04
CA GLU A 36 28.29 6.41 2.00
C GLU A 36 27.26 6.42 0.85
N HIS A 37 26.03 6.88 1.08
CA HIS A 37 24.97 6.95 0.07
C HIS A 37 24.82 8.33 -0.58
N LEU A 38 25.56 9.36 -0.14
CA LEU A 38 25.40 10.73 -0.64
C LEU A 38 25.76 10.87 -2.13
N ALA A 39 26.78 10.14 -2.60
CA ALA A 39 27.22 10.19 -3.99
C ALA A 39 26.16 9.63 -4.97
N GLU A 40 25.44 8.57 -4.57
CA GLU A 40 24.32 8.00 -5.35
C GLU A 40 23.10 8.95 -5.40
N ARG A 41 23.10 10.00 -4.57
CA ARG A 41 21.93 10.83 -4.26
C ARG A 41 22.13 12.32 -4.50
N GLU A 42 23.21 12.72 -5.17
CA GLU A 42 23.63 14.12 -5.40
C GLU A 42 22.53 15.06 -5.93
N ASN A 43 21.51 14.52 -6.64
CA ASN A 43 20.40 15.27 -7.22
C ASN A 43 19.00 14.89 -6.69
N PHE A 44 18.93 14.11 -5.60
CA PHE A 44 17.67 13.66 -4.99
C PHE A 44 17.42 14.34 -3.63
N PRO A 45 16.16 14.60 -3.24
CA PRO A 45 15.85 15.19 -1.93
C PRO A 45 16.28 14.27 -0.78
N TYR A 46 16.37 14.82 0.42
CA TYR A 46 16.60 14.05 1.64
C TYR A 46 15.50 12.97 1.80
N VAL A 47 15.86 11.74 2.19
CA VAL A 47 14.90 10.65 2.36
C VAL A 47 14.30 10.77 3.75
N GLY A 48 13.08 11.31 3.81
CA GLY A 48 12.29 11.38 5.03
C GLY A 48 11.91 9.97 5.51
N PRO A 49 12.16 9.61 6.79
CA PRO A 49 11.80 8.30 7.35
C PRO A 49 10.31 7.97 7.27
N ALA A 50 9.45 8.99 7.30
CA ALA A 50 8.00 8.84 7.16
C ALA A 50 7.38 9.94 6.31
N GLN A 51 6.27 9.59 5.64
CA GLN A 51 5.41 10.48 4.86
C GLN A 51 3.95 10.14 5.18
N ILE A 52 3.16 11.13 5.62
CA ILE A 52 1.74 10.89 5.94
C ILE A 52 0.97 10.64 4.64
N ARG A 53 0.41 9.43 4.47
CA ARG A 53 -0.31 9.00 3.26
C ARG A 53 -1.31 10.03 2.72
N LYS A 54 -2.04 10.73 3.60
CA LYS A 54 -3.01 11.78 3.22
C LYS A 54 -2.34 13.03 2.62
N LYS A 55 -1.19 13.44 3.16
CA LYS A 55 -0.37 14.56 2.65
C LYS A 55 0.23 14.19 1.29
N PHE A 56 0.95 13.07 1.23
CA PHE A 56 1.53 12.52 0.00
C PHE A 56 0.51 12.34 -1.14
N TYR A 57 -0.65 11.74 -0.88
CA TYR A 57 -1.69 11.56 -1.90
C TYR A 57 -2.28 12.88 -2.42
N ARG A 58 -2.43 13.90 -1.54
CA ARG A 58 -2.86 15.25 -1.94
C ARG A 58 -1.82 15.94 -2.81
N MET A 59 -0.53 15.80 -2.49
CA MET A 59 0.56 16.30 -3.32
C MET A 59 0.53 15.68 -4.73
N LEU A 60 0.30 14.36 -4.83
CA LEU A 60 0.15 13.68 -6.12
C LEU A 60 -1.06 14.20 -6.92
N LEU A 61 -2.23 14.39 -6.29
CA LEU A 61 -3.40 14.99 -6.94
C LEU A 61 -3.12 16.41 -7.45
N ARG A 62 -2.32 17.22 -6.73
CA ARG A 62 -1.86 18.54 -7.21
C ARG A 62 -0.97 18.41 -8.44
N GLN A 63 -0.09 17.40 -8.52
CA GLN A 63 0.73 17.19 -9.72
C GLN A 63 -0.14 16.75 -10.91
N VAL A 64 -1.07 15.80 -10.72
CA VAL A 64 -2.05 15.33 -11.71
C VAL A 64 -2.82 16.50 -12.32
N ALA A 65 -3.34 17.40 -11.48
CA ALA A 65 -4.02 18.62 -11.93
C ALA A 65 -3.07 19.57 -12.69
N LYS A 66 -1.84 19.77 -12.21
CA LYS A 66 -0.84 20.66 -12.83
C LYS A 66 -0.43 20.23 -14.24
N ILE A 67 -0.38 18.92 -14.51
CA ILE A 67 -0.08 18.36 -15.83
C ILE A 67 -1.32 18.15 -16.71
N GLY A 68 -2.51 18.53 -16.25
CA GLY A 68 -3.75 18.49 -17.03
C GLY A 68 -4.38 17.10 -17.18
N ILE A 69 -3.98 16.10 -16.38
CA ILE A 69 -4.67 14.80 -16.38
C ILE A 69 -6.06 14.97 -15.77
N LYS A 70 -7.09 14.54 -16.51
CA LYS A 70 -8.49 14.58 -16.07
C LYS A 70 -8.77 13.44 -15.09
N VAL A 71 -9.58 13.71 -14.07
CA VAL A 71 -10.02 12.74 -13.07
C VAL A 71 -11.54 12.82 -12.94
N ASP A 72 -12.23 11.80 -13.44
CA ASP A 72 -13.68 11.68 -13.32
C ASP A 72 -14.01 10.93 -12.01
N TYR A 73 -14.52 11.64 -11.00
CA TYR A 73 -14.91 11.05 -9.72
C TYR A 73 -16.30 10.40 -9.77
N GLY A 74 -16.57 9.47 -8.86
CA GLY A 74 -17.86 8.75 -8.79
C GLY A 74 -18.07 7.71 -9.89
N GLN A 75 -17.08 7.50 -10.77
CA GLN A 75 -17.14 6.52 -11.85
C GLN A 75 -16.75 5.11 -11.34
N ARG A 76 -17.71 4.38 -10.77
CA ARG A 76 -17.46 2.99 -10.33
C ARG A 76 -17.36 2.07 -11.55
N VAL A 77 -16.18 1.51 -11.81
CA VAL A 77 -16.00 0.44 -12.81
C VAL A 77 -16.67 -0.84 -12.31
N ASP A 78 -17.57 -1.42 -13.12
CA ASP A 78 -18.18 -2.71 -12.80
C ASP A 78 -17.62 -3.87 -13.63
N GLN A 79 -17.13 -3.60 -14.84
CA GLN A 79 -16.49 -4.60 -15.71
C GLN A 79 -15.28 -4.02 -16.46
N TYR A 80 -14.24 -4.85 -16.67
CA TYR A 80 -13.17 -4.60 -17.63
C TYR A 80 -13.36 -5.51 -18.85
N PHE A 81 -12.93 -5.08 -20.04
CA PHE A 81 -12.97 -5.89 -21.27
C PHE A 81 -11.72 -5.72 -22.15
N ASP A 82 -11.46 -6.73 -22.96
CA ASP A 82 -10.41 -6.80 -23.98
C ASP A 82 -11.02 -7.46 -25.22
N ASP A 83 -11.41 -6.66 -26.22
CA ASP A 83 -11.98 -7.15 -27.47
C ASP A 83 -10.86 -7.39 -28.48
N GLU A 84 -10.39 -8.65 -28.57
CA GLU A 84 -9.37 -9.08 -29.51
C GLU A 84 -9.78 -8.89 -30.99
N LYS A 85 -11.09 -8.84 -31.32
CA LYS A 85 -11.57 -8.69 -32.71
C LYS A 85 -11.64 -7.22 -33.12
N ALA A 86 -12.18 -6.36 -32.26
CA ALA A 86 -12.20 -4.91 -32.48
C ALA A 86 -10.84 -4.26 -32.21
N GLY A 87 -9.93 -4.97 -31.52
CA GLY A 87 -8.58 -4.49 -31.22
C GLY A 87 -8.53 -3.44 -30.11
N VAL A 88 -9.54 -3.37 -29.24
CA VAL A 88 -9.70 -2.32 -28.20
C VAL A 88 -9.97 -2.90 -26.82
N GLY A 89 -9.57 -2.18 -25.77
CA GLY A 89 -9.86 -2.53 -24.38
C GLY A 89 -10.62 -1.41 -23.68
N GLY A 90 -11.03 -1.65 -22.44
CA GLY A 90 -11.73 -0.62 -21.68
C GLY A 90 -12.45 -1.11 -20.44
N VAL A 91 -13.37 -0.26 -19.99
CA VAL A 91 -14.23 -0.49 -18.83
C VAL A 91 -15.69 -0.16 -19.11
N VAL A 92 -16.58 -0.87 -18.43
CA VAL A 92 -18.00 -0.52 -18.27
C VAL A 92 -18.19 0.03 -16.86
N ILE A 93 -18.80 1.21 -16.78
CA ILE A 93 -19.14 1.90 -15.54
C ILE A 93 -20.49 1.37 -15.02
N GLU A 94 -20.74 1.48 -13.72
CA GLU A 94 -21.97 1.03 -13.04
C GLU A 94 -23.27 1.65 -13.60
N ASP A 95 -23.19 2.82 -14.26
CA ASP A 95 -24.31 3.44 -14.98
C ASP A 95 -24.56 2.86 -16.39
N GLY A 96 -23.78 1.86 -16.80
CA GLY A 96 -23.82 1.24 -18.12
C GLY A 96 -22.99 1.96 -19.19
N SER A 97 -22.37 3.10 -18.89
CA SER A 97 -21.51 3.81 -19.84
C SER A 97 -20.21 3.06 -20.11
N VAL A 98 -19.69 3.16 -21.35
CA VAL A 98 -18.50 2.44 -21.79
C VAL A 98 -17.37 3.43 -22.07
N ARG A 99 -16.19 3.18 -21.50
CA ARG A 99 -14.96 3.93 -21.77
C ARG A 99 -13.96 3.01 -22.48
N VAL A 100 -13.59 3.36 -23.71
CA VAL A 100 -12.63 2.62 -24.56
C VAL A 100 -11.26 3.30 -24.51
N ALA A 101 -10.18 2.53 -24.48
CA ALA A 101 -8.80 3.00 -24.53
C ALA A 101 -7.88 1.95 -25.20
N ASP A 102 -6.67 2.36 -25.60
CA ASP A 102 -5.63 1.42 -26.03
C ASP A 102 -5.23 0.46 -24.90
N ILE A 103 -5.18 0.97 -23.66
CA ILE A 103 -4.91 0.22 -22.42
C ILE A 103 -5.82 0.71 -21.29
N ALA A 104 -6.41 -0.22 -20.53
CA ALA A 104 -7.01 0.03 -19.22
C ALA A 104 -6.10 -0.49 -18.10
N VAL A 105 -5.75 0.37 -17.15
CA VAL A 105 -4.89 0.03 -15.99
C VAL A 105 -5.75 -0.19 -14.75
N ALA A 106 -5.78 -1.42 -14.26
CA ALA A 106 -6.48 -1.83 -13.04
C ALA A 106 -5.61 -1.57 -11.80
N ALA A 107 -5.84 -0.41 -11.16
CA ALA A 107 -5.19 0.02 -9.93
C ALA A 107 -6.17 0.08 -8.73
N ASP A 108 -7.29 -0.63 -8.83
CA ASP A 108 -8.43 -0.67 -7.90
C ASP A 108 -8.27 -1.69 -6.75
N ALA A 109 -7.06 -2.22 -6.58
CA ALA A 109 -6.65 -3.11 -5.48
C ALA A 109 -7.48 -4.41 -5.38
N PHE A 110 -7.80 -4.82 -4.16
CA PHE A 110 -8.40 -6.13 -3.86
C PHE A 110 -9.82 -6.28 -4.38
N LYS A 111 -10.13 -7.48 -4.89
CA LYS A 111 -11.40 -7.77 -5.58
C LYS A 111 -11.65 -6.88 -6.82
N SER A 112 -10.57 -6.41 -7.46
CA SER A 112 -10.65 -5.74 -8.75
C SER A 112 -11.47 -6.57 -9.73
N ARG A 113 -12.33 -5.90 -10.50
CA ARG A 113 -13.14 -6.54 -11.54
C ARG A 113 -12.26 -7.12 -12.67
N SER A 114 -11.02 -6.63 -12.82
CA SER A 114 -10.04 -7.18 -13.76
C SER A 114 -9.62 -8.62 -13.41
N GLU A 115 -9.72 -9.04 -12.14
CA GLU A 115 -9.42 -10.42 -11.72
C GLU A 115 -10.35 -11.44 -12.40
N LEU A 116 -11.61 -11.05 -12.65
CA LEU A 116 -12.60 -11.88 -13.35
C LEU A 116 -12.25 -12.01 -14.84
N LEU A 117 -11.83 -10.92 -15.49
CA LEU A 117 -11.38 -10.94 -16.88
C LEU A 117 -10.11 -11.77 -17.08
N ILE A 118 -9.14 -11.65 -16.17
CA ILE A 118 -7.78 -12.18 -16.34
C ILE A 118 -7.66 -13.64 -15.85
N ALA A 119 -8.39 -14.02 -14.80
CA ALA A 119 -8.28 -15.35 -14.17
C ALA A 119 -9.63 -16.04 -13.93
N GLY A 120 -10.76 -15.46 -14.34
CA GLY A 120 -12.10 -16.04 -14.16
C GLY A 120 -12.63 -16.04 -12.71
N THR A 121 -11.85 -15.59 -11.73
CA THR A 121 -12.23 -15.59 -10.31
C THR A 121 -11.48 -14.53 -9.51
N HIS A 122 -12.04 -14.13 -8.38
CA HIS A 122 -11.40 -13.21 -7.43
C HIS A 122 -10.27 -13.88 -6.63
N ALA A 123 -9.32 -13.09 -6.13
CA ALA A 123 -8.35 -13.59 -5.15
C ALA A 123 -8.98 -13.70 -3.74
N HIS A 124 -8.65 -14.76 -3.00
CA HIS A 124 -9.22 -15.01 -1.66
C HIS A 124 -8.50 -14.18 -0.56
N PRO A 125 -9.20 -13.42 0.33
CA PRO A 125 -8.58 -12.44 1.24
C PRO A 125 -8.68 -12.76 2.79
N VAL A 126 -7.75 -12.27 3.65
CA VAL A 126 -7.42 -12.68 5.08
C VAL A 126 -7.07 -11.48 6.08
N LYS A 127 -7.09 -11.50 7.45
CA LYS A 127 -7.58 -10.38 8.37
C LYS A 127 -6.60 -9.56 9.37
N ARG A 128 -6.54 -8.17 9.45
CA ARG A 128 -6.28 -7.19 10.64
C ARG A 128 -5.68 -5.72 10.36
N TYR A 129 -6.22 -4.58 10.91
CA TYR A 129 -5.61 -3.19 11.12
C TYR A 129 -6.53 -2.14 11.84
N VAL A 130 -6.01 -1.13 12.59
CA VAL A 130 -6.72 -0.15 13.49
C VAL A 130 -6.19 1.34 13.41
N ARG A 131 -6.77 2.34 14.13
CA ARG A 131 -6.27 3.76 14.32
C ARG A 131 -6.79 4.47 15.61
N LEU A 132 -6.02 5.43 16.18
CA LEU A 132 -6.15 6.05 17.54
C LEU A 132 -6.14 7.60 17.61
N PRO A 133 -6.28 8.20 18.83
CA PRO A 133 -5.85 9.56 19.17
C PRO A 133 -4.57 9.54 20.06
N PHE A 134 -4.25 10.69 20.65
CA PHE A 134 -2.98 11.01 21.32
C PHE A 134 -3.02 10.82 22.86
N ARG A 135 -1.88 10.53 23.50
CA ARG A 135 -1.74 10.38 24.98
C ARG A 135 -0.41 10.97 25.48
N LYS A 136 -0.39 11.38 26.75
CA LYS A 136 0.66 12.15 27.45
C LYS A 136 2.10 11.62 27.34
N ARG A 137 2.32 10.30 27.23
CA ARG A 137 3.67 9.70 27.05
C ARG A 137 4.36 10.16 25.76
N TRP A 138 3.57 10.43 24.72
CA TRP A 138 4.04 10.87 23.42
C TRP A 138 3.80 12.37 23.17
N GLU A 139 3.58 13.13 24.25
CA GLU A 139 3.35 14.57 24.18
C GLU A 139 4.62 15.30 23.70
N GLY A 140 4.53 15.96 22.53
CA GLY A 140 5.68 16.60 21.87
C GLY A 140 6.65 15.63 21.17
N VAL A 141 6.39 14.32 21.17
CA VAL A 141 7.29 13.30 20.60
C VAL A 141 6.89 12.95 19.16
N THR A 142 7.89 12.70 18.32
CA THR A 142 7.70 12.00 17.03
C THR A 142 8.50 10.70 17.07
N ALA A 143 7.85 9.56 16.83
CA ALA A 143 8.46 8.23 16.95
C ALA A 143 7.75 7.18 16.10
N ASN A 144 8.52 6.20 15.64
CA ASN A 144 8.04 4.90 15.18
C ASN A 144 8.40 3.87 16.25
N GLU A 145 7.45 3.11 16.77
CA GLU A 145 7.72 2.07 17.76
C GLU A 145 7.19 0.71 17.26
N PHE A 146 8.04 -0.32 17.32
CA PHE A 146 7.67 -1.71 17.04
C PHE A 146 7.76 -2.53 18.32
N TRP A 147 6.62 -3.02 18.79
CA TRP A 147 6.51 -3.82 20.00
C TRP A 147 6.38 -5.29 19.60
N LEU A 148 7.38 -6.09 19.99
CA LEU A 148 7.56 -7.48 19.58
C LEU A 148 7.32 -8.44 20.75
N GLY A 149 6.54 -9.50 20.50
CA GLY A 149 6.26 -10.55 21.49
C GLY A 149 5.79 -11.85 20.83
N ALA A 150 5.56 -12.88 21.65
CA ALA A 150 5.19 -14.20 21.14
C ALA A 150 3.81 -14.15 20.45
N GLY A 151 3.79 -14.40 19.14
CA GLY A 151 2.54 -14.50 18.38
C GLY A 151 1.82 -13.17 18.12
N MET A 152 2.38 -12.01 18.47
CA MET A 152 1.79 -10.71 18.16
C MET A 152 2.87 -9.64 17.96
N HIS A 153 2.64 -8.70 17.03
CA HIS A 153 3.39 -7.45 16.96
C HIS A 153 2.46 -6.24 16.95
N ILE A 154 2.93 -5.13 17.51
CA ILE A 154 2.26 -3.83 17.44
C ILE A 154 3.21 -2.85 16.76
N GLY A 155 2.77 -2.19 15.70
CA GLY A 155 3.44 -1.00 15.17
C GLY A 155 2.70 0.24 15.63
N LEU A 156 3.40 1.22 16.20
CA LEU A 156 2.87 2.53 16.60
C LEU A 156 3.64 3.63 15.86
N TYR A 157 2.90 4.62 15.38
CA TYR A 157 3.39 5.83 14.75
C TYR A 157 2.83 7.02 15.53
N VAL A 158 3.70 7.92 15.97
CA VAL A 158 3.31 9.18 16.60
C VAL A 158 4.02 10.34 15.92
N SER A 159 3.25 11.37 15.60
CA SER A 159 3.72 12.71 15.26
C SER A 159 2.66 13.75 15.69
N PRO A 160 2.99 15.06 15.69
CA PRO A 160 2.01 16.12 15.96
C PRO A 160 0.78 16.09 15.04
N ASP A 161 0.91 15.57 13.82
CA ASP A 161 -0.16 15.46 12.82
C ASP A 161 -1.00 14.18 12.95
N LEU A 162 -0.42 13.09 13.49
CA LEU A 162 -1.00 11.76 13.40
C LEU A 162 -0.51 10.82 14.50
N VAL A 163 -1.45 10.21 15.22
CA VAL A 163 -1.24 8.92 15.89
C VAL A 163 -1.94 7.81 15.10
N ALA A 164 -1.22 6.72 14.87
CA ALA A 164 -1.74 5.51 14.24
C ALA A 164 -1.04 4.29 14.83
N PHE A 165 -1.75 3.17 14.96
CA PHE A 165 -1.15 1.90 15.38
C PHE A 165 -1.81 0.73 14.66
N GLY A 166 -1.10 -0.38 14.53
CA GLY A 166 -1.64 -1.65 14.07
C GLY A 166 -1.22 -2.77 15.00
N ILE A 167 -2.19 -3.49 15.56
CA ILE A 167 -1.95 -4.77 16.24
C ILE A 167 -2.15 -5.89 15.23
N THR A 168 -1.16 -6.76 15.11
CA THR A 168 -1.19 -7.99 14.30
C THR A 168 -0.98 -9.19 15.22
N PRO A 169 -2.06 -9.75 15.80
CA PRO A 169 -2.00 -11.01 16.54
C PRO A 169 -2.02 -12.20 15.57
N ARG A 170 -1.58 -13.37 16.06
CA ARG A 170 -1.78 -14.66 15.38
C ARG A 170 -3.28 -14.94 15.31
N ASP A 171 -3.79 -15.14 14.10
CA ASP A 171 -5.22 -15.33 13.83
C ASP A 171 -5.59 -16.81 13.77
N GLU A 172 -6.68 -17.17 14.44
CA GLU A 172 -7.25 -18.53 14.52
C GLU A 172 -8.38 -18.79 13.51
N PHE A 173 -8.87 -17.75 12.82
CA PHE A 173 -10.09 -17.83 12.00
C PHE A 173 -9.83 -18.01 10.50
N LEU A 174 -8.65 -18.51 10.10
CA LEU A 174 -8.17 -18.45 8.71
C LEU A 174 -7.87 -19.81 8.07
N VAL A 175 -7.69 -20.84 8.87
CA VAL A 175 -7.36 -22.19 8.41
C VAL A 175 -8.17 -23.19 9.23
N ASP A 176 -9.10 -23.89 8.57
CA ASP A 176 -9.83 -25.00 9.19
C ASP A 176 -8.84 -26.06 9.70
N GLY A 177 -8.98 -26.47 10.96
CA GLY A 177 -8.07 -27.40 11.61
C GLY A 177 -6.76 -26.79 12.13
N SER A 178 -6.56 -25.47 12.02
CA SER A 178 -5.55 -24.81 12.86
C SER A 178 -5.91 -24.98 14.34
N ALA A 179 -4.90 -25.22 15.19
CA ALA A 179 -5.11 -25.20 16.63
C ALA A 179 -5.67 -23.83 17.01
N LYS A 180 -6.70 -23.79 17.86
CA LYS A 180 -7.18 -22.52 18.46
C LYS A 180 -5.98 -21.69 18.86
N ALA A 181 -6.04 -20.39 18.61
CA ALA A 181 -5.13 -19.50 19.32
C ALA A 181 -5.50 -19.67 20.79
N LYS A 182 -4.69 -20.43 21.53
CA LYS A 182 -4.68 -20.28 22.98
C LYS A 182 -4.47 -18.80 23.20
N GLU A 183 -5.31 -18.19 24.02
CA GLU A 183 -5.26 -16.76 24.30
C GLU A 183 -3.95 -16.49 25.05
N SER A 184 -2.89 -16.40 24.26
CA SER A 184 -1.50 -16.33 24.65
C SER A 184 -1.14 -14.86 24.59
N TRP A 185 -1.83 -14.09 25.43
CA TRP A 185 -1.13 -13.08 26.20
C TRP A 185 0.04 -13.83 26.86
N ASP A 186 1.23 -13.74 26.27
CA ASP A 186 2.44 -13.88 27.06
C ASP A 186 2.27 -12.81 28.15
N PRO A 187 2.12 -13.18 29.44
CA PRO A 187 1.51 -12.32 30.47
C PRO A 187 2.41 -11.14 30.90
N ASP A 188 3.42 -10.87 30.10
CA ASP A 188 4.54 -9.99 30.35
C ASP A 188 4.36 -8.61 29.69
N VAL A 189 3.29 -8.38 28.92
CA VAL A 189 2.80 -7.02 28.59
C VAL A 189 2.13 -6.45 29.84
N ASP A 190 2.44 -5.22 30.25
CA ASP A 190 1.57 -4.48 31.17
C ASP A 190 0.21 -4.22 30.48
N PRO A 191 -0.88 -4.91 30.90
CA PRO A 191 -2.16 -4.81 30.21
C PRO A 191 -2.70 -3.37 30.23
N GLU A 192 -2.37 -2.55 31.23
CA GLU A 192 -2.85 -1.18 31.30
C GLU A 192 -2.35 -0.32 30.14
N GLU A 193 -1.12 -0.50 29.64
CA GLU A 193 -0.61 0.32 28.54
C GLU A 193 -1.40 0.04 27.24
N VAL A 194 -1.55 -1.24 26.87
CA VAL A 194 -2.25 -1.64 25.63
C VAL A 194 -3.77 -1.50 25.77
N GLU A 195 -4.35 -1.85 26.91
CA GLU A 195 -5.79 -1.70 27.14
C GLU A 195 -6.19 -0.22 27.19
N THR A 196 -5.40 0.64 27.84
CA THR A 196 -5.69 2.09 27.83
C THR A 196 -5.52 2.68 26.43
N LEU A 197 -4.53 2.22 25.66
CA LEU A 197 -4.36 2.61 24.27
C LEU A 197 -5.61 2.28 23.44
N ILE A 198 -6.15 1.06 23.59
CA ILE A 198 -7.40 0.64 22.94
C ILE A 198 -8.60 1.44 23.46
N ARG A 199 -8.72 1.68 24.76
CA ARG A 199 -9.83 2.45 25.37
C ARG A 199 -9.82 3.92 24.96
N ALA A 200 -8.67 4.49 24.61
CA ALA A 200 -8.57 5.86 24.10
C ALA A 200 -9.13 6.01 22.68
N THR A 201 -9.32 4.93 21.90
CA THR A 201 -9.79 4.97 20.51
C THR A 201 -11.12 5.73 20.35
N PRO A 202 -11.20 6.79 19.50
CA PRO A 202 -12.47 7.43 19.16
C PRO A 202 -13.44 6.40 18.59
N ARG A 203 -14.68 6.44 19.07
CA ARG A 203 -15.72 5.52 18.60
C ARG A 203 -15.90 5.71 17.09
N GLY A 204 -15.64 4.64 16.33
CA GLY A 204 -15.69 4.66 14.86
C GLY A 204 -14.35 4.90 14.13
N SER A 205 -13.23 5.19 14.81
CA SER A 205 -11.90 5.17 14.18
C SER A 205 -11.24 3.78 14.17
N LEU A 206 -11.78 2.84 14.94
CA LEU A 206 -11.38 1.44 14.91
C LEU A 206 -11.89 0.79 13.63
N VAL A 207 -11.00 0.71 12.64
CA VAL A 207 -11.19 -0.16 11.47
C VAL A 207 -10.84 -1.60 11.88
N HIS A 208 -11.33 -2.58 11.12
CA HIS A 208 -10.86 -3.97 11.17
C HIS A 208 -10.51 -4.40 9.75
N TRP A 209 -9.35 -3.95 9.24
CA TRP A 209 -9.03 -4.11 7.82
C TRP A 209 -8.20 -5.37 7.50
N PRO A 210 -8.54 -6.17 6.48
CA PRO A 210 -7.78 -7.39 6.15
C PRO A 210 -6.24 -7.31 5.88
N LEU A 211 -5.45 -8.24 6.46
CA LEU A 211 -4.04 -8.53 6.09
C LEU A 211 -3.97 -9.51 4.91
N LEU A 212 -4.12 -8.95 3.72
CA LEU A 212 -4.32 -9.67 2.49
C LEU A 212 -3.02 -10.16 1.86
N TRP A 213 -2.50 -11.28 2.33
CA TRP A 213 -1.58 -12.07 1.51
C TRP A 213 -2.38 -12.86 0.46
N ARG A 214 -1.89 -12.85 -0.78
CA ARG A 214 -2.36 -13.78 -1.83
C ARG A 214 -1.16 -14.34 -2.58
N ASN A 215 -1.36 -15.52 -3.15
CA ASN A 215 -0.40 -16.06 -4.09
C ASN A 215 -0.33 -15.15 -5.32
N LEU A 216 0.89 -14.84 -5.76
CA LEU A 216 1.12 -14.10 -7.00
C LEU A 216 0.50 -14.88 -8.16
N ARG A 217 -0.25 -14.18 -9.01
CA ARG A 217 -0.79 -14.77 -10.24
C ARG A 217 0.30 -14.73 -11.31
N PRO A 218 0.47 -15.79 -12.12
CA PRO A 218 1.48 -15.83 -13.18
C PRO A 218 1.11 -14.99 -14.40
N LYS A 219 0.00 -14.23 -14.35
CA LYS A 219 -0.48 -13.31 -15.38
C LYS A 219 -1.12 -12.09 -14.74
N TRP A 220 -0.65 -10.90 -15.12
CA TRP A 220 -1.24 -9.61 -14.71
C TRP A 220 -1.94 -8.88 -15.86
N THR A 221 -1.92 -9.46 -17.07
CA THR A 221 -2.55 -8.88 -18.26
C THR A 221 -3.68 -9.77 -18.76
N SER A 222 -4.68 -9.14 -19.40
CA SER A 222 -5.65 -9.84 -20.25
C SER A 222 -4.98 -10.51 -21.45
N ARG A 223 -5.69 -11.41 -22.13
CA ARG A 223 -5.17 -12.21 -23.25
C ARG A 223 -4.67 -11.36 -24.41
N GLY A 224 -5.44 -10.36 -24.83
CA GLY A 224 -5.04 -9.38 -25.85
C GLY A 224 -3.92 -8.45 -25.35
N GLY A 225 -3.84 -8.22 -24.04
CA GLY A 225 -2.86 -7.34 -23.37
C GLY A 225 -3.37 -5.91 -23.14
N ARG A 226 -4.68 -5.68 -23.31
CA ARG A 226 -5.29 -4.34 -23.23
C ARG A 226 -5.83 -3.97 -21.85
N VAL A 227 -5.86 -4.92 -20.92
CA VAL A 227 -6.10 -4.67 -19.50
C VAL A 227 -4.88 -5.18 -18.73
N VAL A 228 -4.35 -4.35 -17.84
CA VAL A 228 -3.15 -4.65 -17.03
C VAL A 228 -3.39 -4.31 -15.56
N GLN A 229 -3.04 -5.22 -14.67
CA GLN A 229 -3.12 -5.05 -13.22
C GLN A 229 -1.83 -4.43 -12.69
N VAL A 230 -1.93 -3.58 -11.66
CA VAL A 230 -0.80 -2.99 -10.93
C VAL A 230 -1.05 -2.99 -9.41
N ARG A 231 -0.02 -2.77 -8.60
CA ARG A 231 -0.09 -2.65 -7.13
C ARG A 231 -0.76 -3.86 -6.48
N ASP A 232 -1.56 -3.64 -5.43
CA ASP A 232 -2.41 -4.65 -4.79
C ASP A 232 -3.36 -5.39 -5.77
N CYS A 233 -3.59 -4.91 -7.00
CA CYS A 233 -4.28 -5.67 -8.04
C CYS A 233 -3.36 -6.69 -8.77
N ALA A 234 -2.04 -6.46 -8.83
CA ALA A 234 -1.04 -7.39 -9.36
C ALA A 234 -0.30 -8.23 -8.28
N HIS A 235 0.21 -7.59 -7.23
CA HIS A 235 1.09 -8.16 -6.19
C HIS A 235 0.82 -7.59 -4.78
N SER A 236 -0.31 -7.96 -4.18
CA SER A 236 -0.65 -7.52 -2.81
C SER A 236 0.43 -7.89 -1.77
N THR A 237 0.82 -6.92 -0.95
CA THR A 237 1.79 -7.12 0.14
C THR A 237 1.15 -7.01 1.51
N ILE A 238 1.67 -7.74 2.50
CA ILE A 238 1.41 -7.42 3.91
C ILE A 238 2.04 -6.06 4.23
N PRO A 239 1.32 -5.06 4.78
CA PRO A 239 1.92 -3.73 4.96
C PRO A 239 3.01 -3.66 6.05
N ALA A 240 3.16 -4.71 6.88
CA ALA A 240 4.36 -4.94 7.70
C ALA A 240 5.67 -5.07 6.88
N SER A 241 5.58 -5.31 5.56
CA SER A 241 6.73 -5.26 4.65
C SER A 241 7.24 -3.84 4.37
N VAL A 242 6.42 -2.81 4.63
CA VAL A 242 6.68 -1.38 4.34
C VAL A 242 6.92 -1.08 2.83
N ARG A 243 6.77 -2.05 1.93
CA ARG A 243 7.14 -1.93 0.49
C ARG A 243 6.00 -1.60 -0.47
N GLY A 244 4.72 -1.83 -0.11
CA GLY A 244 3.58 -1.64 -1.03
C GLY A 244 3.35 -0.19 -1.54
N GLY A 245 3.99 0.80 -0.92
CA GLY A 245 4.06 2.16 -1.45
C GLY A 245 5.10 2.31 -2.57
N THR A 246 6.29 1.74 -2.37
CA THR A 246 7.43 1.77 -3.31
C THR A 246 7.17 0.92 -4.54
N LEU A 247 6.74 -0.34 -4.37
CA LEU A 247 6.40 -1.25 -5.47
C LEU A 247 5.36 -0.65 -6.43
N ALA A 248 4.48 0.19 -5.92
CA ALA A 248 3.47 0.88 -6.71
C ALA A 248 3.99 2.06 -7.54
N LEU A 249 5.09 2.67 -7.13
CA LEU A 249 5.80 3.69 -7.92
C LEU A 249 6.66 3.00 -8.97
N GLU A 250 7.32 1.89 -8.60
CA GLU A 250 8.01 1.00 -9.53
C GLU A 250 7.07 0.50 -10.64
N ASP A 251 5.88 -0.02 -10.29
CA ASP A 251 4.84 -0.38 -11.27
C ASP A 251 4.52 0.75 -12.25
N ALA A 252 4.24 1.94 -11.71
CA ALA A 252 3.83 3.08 -12.51
C ALA A 252 4.92 3.53 -13.48
N ILE A 253 6.18 3.55 -13.03
CA ILE A 253 7.35 3.93 -13.84
C ILE A 253 7.67 2.85 -14.88
N THR A 254 7.72 1.57 -14.48
CA THR A 254 8.05 0.45 -15.37
C THR A 254 6.97 0.24 -16.44
N LEU A 255 5.68 0.33 -16.07
CA LEU A 255 4.58 0.26 -17.03
C LEU A 255 4.60 1.46 -17.99
N ALA A 256 4.75 2.69 -17.49
CA ALA A 256 4.82 3.87 -18.35
C ALA A 256 6.00 3.82 -19.33
N SER A 257 7.18 3.38 -18.86
CA SER A 257 8.38 3.21 -19.69
C SER A 257 8.19 2.12 -20.75
N SER A 258 7.62 0.97 -20.36
CA SER A 258 7.32 -0.14 -21.29
C SER A 258 6.31 0.26 -22.36
N LEU A 259 5.28 1.03 -21.98
CA LEU A 259 4.30 1.59 -22.92
C LEU A 259 4.94 2.63 -23.85
N GLN A 260 5.79 3.52 -23.34
CA GLN A 260 6.49 4.52 -24.15
C GLN A 260 7.40 3.87 -25.21
N LEU A 261 8.19 2.86 -24.80
CA LEU A 261 9.09 2.14 -25.70
C LEU A 261 8.32 1.33 -26.75
N ALA A 262 7.31 0.56 -26.33
CA ALA A 262 6.53 -0.28 -27.25
C ALA A 262 5.63 0.54 -28.20
N SER A 263 5.16 1.72 -27.78
CA SER A 263 4.25 2.56 -28.56
C SER A 263 4.97 3.66 -29.37
N HIS A 264 6.30 3.61 -29.49
CA HIS A 264 7.07 4.60 -30.25
C HIS A 264 6.63 4.73 -31.72
N GLY A 265 6.16 3.63 -32.32
CA GLY A 265 5.58 3.59 -33.68
C GLY A 265 4.06 3.78 -33.75
N GLY A 266 3.39 4.12 -32.64
CA GLY A 266 1.93 4.23 -32.54
C GLY A 266 1.32 3.32 -31.46
N SER A 267 0.07 3.59 -31.10
CA SER A 267 -0.60 2.92 -29.95
C SER A 267 -0.87 1.43 -30.14
N SER A 268 -0.77 0.91 -31.38
CA SER A 268 -0.85 -0.53 -31.67
C SER A 268 0.20 -1.37 -30.93
N GLY A 269 1.32 -0.76 -30.51
CA GLY A 269 2.35 -1.40 -29.69
C GLY A 269 2.04 -1.45 -28.19
N ALA A 270 1.05 -0.70 -27.69
CA ALA A 270 0.75 -0.63 -26.25
C ALA A 270 0.46 -2.01 -25.60
N PRO A 271 -0.26 -2.96 -26.23
CA PRO A 271 -0.49 -4.29 -25.65
C PRO A 271 0.78 -5.13 -25.51
N LEU A 272 1.82 -4.86 -26.32
CA LEU A 272 3.15 -5.44 -26.11
C LEU A 272 3.83 -4.82 -24.90
N GLY A 273 3.76 -3.49 -24.75
CA GLY A 273 4.32 -2.78 -23.59
C GLY A 273 3.73 -3.27 -22.25
N ALA A 274 2.42 -3.49 -22.18
CA ALA A 274 1.76 -4.07 -21.00
C ALA A 274 2.22 -5.51 -20.72
N LYS A 275 2.46 -6.32 -21.76
CA LYS A 275 2.98 -7.69 -21.63
C LYS A 275 4.46 -7.74 -21.26
N VAL A 276 5.26 -6.77 -21.70
CA VAL A 276 6.67 -6.60 -21.29
C VAL A 276 6.74 -6.21 -19.81
N TYR A 277 5.95 -5.22 -19.36
CA TYR A 277 5.87 -4.84 -17.94
C TYR A 277 5.60 -6.04 -17.03
N HIS A 278 4.70 -6.93 -17.41
CA HIS A 278 4.37 -8.13 -16.63
C HIS A 278 5.54 -9.14 -16.48
N LEU A 279 6.56 -9.06 -17.35
CA LEU A 279 7.75 -9.94 -17.30
C LEU A 279 8.94 -9.33 -16.53
N LEU A 280 8.81 -8.10 -16.03
CA LEU A 280 9.82 -7.35 -15.28
C LEU A 280 9.51 -7.39 -13.77
#